data_AF-A0A2H3DDL0-F1
#
_entry.id   AF-A0A2H3DDL0-F1
#
_cell.length_a   1.000
_cell.length_b   1.000
_cell.length_c   1.000
_cell.angle_alpha   90.00
_cell.angle_beta   90.00
_cell.angle_gamma   90.00
#
_symmetry.space_group_name_H-M   'P 1'
#
loop_
_entity.id
_entity.type
_entity.pdbx_description
1 polymer ?
#
loop_
_entity_poly.entity_id
_entity_poly.type
_entity_poly.pdbx_seq_one_letter_code
_entity_poly.pdbx_strand_id
1 'polypeptide(L)'
;EQANKIIQAGVIIEGKELQARKELPDATRCVKCSVLPCDHDAKDCPNMTKCGRCAGGHATRDCKVTDHKKFHCVNCKVNGHGAVDRNACPSFI
;
A
#
# COMPACT_ATOMS: atom_id res chain seq x y z
N GLU A 1 -22.51 -13.58 -9.43
CA GLU A 1 -21.77 -14.58 -10.24
C GLU A 1 -20.91 -14.03 -11.38
N GLN A 2 -21.23 -12.89 -12.00
CA GLN A 2 -20.46 -12.37 -13.14
C GLN A 2 -18.99 -12.05 -12.80
N ALA A 3 -18.73 -11.51 -11.60
CA ALA A 3 -17.37 -11.23 -11.14
C ALA A 3 -16.46 -12.47 -11.11
N ASN A 4 -16.97 -13.61 -10.63
CA ASN A 4 -16.19 -14.85 -10.58
C ASN A 4 -15.86 -15.36 -11.98
N LYS A 5 -16.81 -15.27 -12.92
CA LYS A 5 -16.59 -15.67 -14.32
C LYS A 5 -15.53 -14.79 -15.00
N ILE A 6 -15.55 -13.48 -14.76
CA ILE A 6 -14.57 -12.55 -15.31
C ILE A 6 -13.17 -12.78 -14.69
N ILE A 7 -13.08 -13.12 -13.40
CA ILE A 7 -11.80 -13.47 -12.76
C ILE A 7 -11.23 -14.76 -13.34
N GLN A 8 -12.08 -15.76 -13.63
CA GLN A 8 -11.65 -17.07 -14.11
C GLN A 8 -11.33 -17.09 -15.60
N ALA A 9 -12.11 -16.39 -16.43
CA ALA A 9 -12.05 -16.45 -17.89
C ALA A 9 -11.57 -15.16 -18.56
N GLY A 10 -11.37 -14.07 -17.80
CA GLY A 10 -11.11 -12.75 -18.37
C GLY A 10 -12.36 -12.12 -19.01
N VAL A 11 -12.21 -10.92 -19.57
CA VAL A 11 -13.25 -10.22 -20.34
C VAL A 11 -12.62 -9.50 -21.53
N ILE A 12 -13.32 -9.44 -22.65
CA ILE A 12 -12.94 -8.64 -23.82
C ILE A 12 -13.78 -7.37 -23.83
N ILE A 13 -13.14 -6.21 -23.80
CA ILE A 13 -13.79 -4.90 -23.93
C ILE A 13 -13.16 -4.19 -25.12
N GLU A 14 -13.97 -3.87 -26.13
CA GLU A 14 -13.52 -3.23 -27.39
C GLU A 14 -12.31 -3.92 -28.04
N GLY A 15 -12.31 -5.25 -28.05
CA GLY A 15 -11.24 -6.07 -28.64
C GLY A 15 -9.97 -6.19 -27.78
N LYS A 16 -9.93 -5.60 -26.58
CA LYS A 16 -8.84 -5.79 -25.60
C LYS A 16 -9.21 -6.86 -24.58
N GLU A 17 -8.38 -7.89 -24.50
CA GLU A 17 -8.44 -8.90 -23.45
C GLU A 17 -7.95 -8.31 -22.12
N LEU A 18 -8.79 -8.38 -21.10
CA LEU A 18 -8.53 -7.89 -19.76
C LEU A 18 -8.71 -9.03 -18.77
N GLN A 19 -7.76 -9.17 -17.84
CA GLN A 19 -7.84 -10.16 -16.79
C GLN A 19 -8.24 -9.49 -15.47
N ALA A 20 -9.41 -9.85 -14.94
CA ALA A 20 -9.76 -9.39 -13.61
C ALA A 20 -9.02 -10.20 -12.56
N ARG A 21 -8.55 -9.51 -11.53
CA ARG A 21 -7.97 -10.12 -10.33
C ARG A 21 -8.90 -9.87 -9.15
N LYS A 22 -9.00 -10.84 -8.25
CA LYS A 22 -9.68 -10.63 -6.97
C LYS A 22 -8.95 -9.53 -6.20
N GLU A 23 -9.67 -8.49 -5.80
CA GLU A 23 -9.12 -7.51 -4.87
C GLU A 23 -8.99 -8.21 -3.51
N LEU A 24 -7.75 -8.42 -3.08
CA LEU A 24 -7.44 -8.90 -1.76
C LEU A 24 -7.50 -7.71 -0.80
N PRO A 25 -8.10 -7.84 0.40
CA PRO A 25 -8.16 -6.75 1.36
C PRO A 25 -6.74 -6.23 1.62
N ASP A 26 -6.57 -4.92 1.51
CA ASP A 26 -5.31 -4.28 1.87
C ASP A 26 -5.06 -4.51 3.35
N ALA A 27 -3.83 -4.86 3.72
CA ALA A 27 -3.48 -5.02 5.12
C ALA A 27 -3.76 -3.70 5.85
N THR A 28 -4.49 -3.76 6.97
CA THR A 28 -4.85 -2.57 7.73
C THR A 28 -3.58 -1.92 8.27
N ARG A 29 -3.29 -0.70 7.82
CA ARG A 29 -2.18 0.12 8.32
C ARG A 29 -2.65 1.19 9.28
N CYS A 30 -1.84 1.49 10.29
CA CYS A 30 -2.06 2.68 11.10
C CYS A 30 -1.85 3.93 10.24
N VAL A 31 -2.81 4.86 10.22
CA VAL A 31 -2.64 6.13 9.48
C VAL A 31 -1.59 7.06 10.12
N LYS A 32 -1.19 6.82 11.38
CA LYS A 32 -0.16 7.59 12.09
C LYS A 32 1.25 7.06 11.80
N CYS A 33 1.50 5.76 11.99
CA CYS A 33 2.85 5.20 11.84
C CYS A 33 3.07 4.43 10.53
N SER A 34 2.04 4.23 9.70
CA SER A 34 2.10 3.51 8.42
C SER A 34 2.65 2.06 8.52
N VAL A 35 2.69 1.49 9.74
CA VAL A 35 3.18 0.14 10.01
C VAL A 35 2.10 -0.91 9.71
N LEU A 36 2.56 -2.07 9.25
CA LEU A 36 1.78 -3.24 8.90
C LEU A 36 2.34 -4.52 9.53
N PRO A 37 1.48 -5.52 9.82
CA PRO A 37 0.05 -5.36 10.01
C PRO A 37 -0.22 -4.53 11.28
N CYS A 38 -1.33 -3.80 11.31
CA CYS A 38 -1.68 -2.95 12.43
C CYS A 38 -2.84 -3.52 13.25
N ASP A 39 -2.56 -3.82 14.52
CA ASP A 39 -3.55 -4.24 15.52
C ASP A 39 -4.01 -3.08 16.42
N HIS A 40 -3.70 -1.83 16.03
CA HIS A 40 -4.01 -0.64 16.82
C HIS A 40 -4.66 0.48 16.01
N ASP A 41 -5.42 1.32 16.71
CA ASP A 41 -5.97 2.55 16.15
C ASP A 41 -4.94 3.68 16.14
N ALA A 42 -5.09 4.62 15.21
CA ALA A 42 -4.19 5.77 15.12
C ALA A 42 -4.24 6.68 16.36
N LYS A 43 -5.37 6.67 17.09
CA LYS A 43 -5.56 7.43 18.33
C LYS A 43 -4.67 6.89 19.46
N ASP A 44 -4.63 5.58 19.59
CA ASP A 44 -3.89 4.84 20.63
C ASP A 44 -2.53 4.34 20.14
N CYS A 45 -2.08 4.81 18.98
CA CYS A 45 -0.83 4.36 18.38
C CYS A 45 0.38 4.79 19.23
N PRO A 46 1.16 3.84 19.78
CA PRO A 46 2.32 4.12 20.62
C PRO A 46 3.51 4.65 19.83
N ASN A 47 3.46 4.51 18.50
CA ASN A 47 4.54 4.92 17.61
C ASN A 47 4.46 6.40 17.26
N MET A 48 5.63 6.98 16.96
CA MET A 48 5.73 8.31 16.37
C MET A 48 5.09 8.33 14.99
N THR A 49 4.63 9.52 14.59
CA THR A 49 4.13 9.74 13.23
C THR A 49 5.20 9.42 12.21
N LYS A 50 4.87 8.59 11.23
CA LYS A 50 5.77 8.20 10.13
C LYS A 50 5.07 8.40 8.80
N CYS A 51 5.77 9.05 7.89
CA CYS A 51 5.31 9.28 6.54
C CYS A 51 5.28 7.96 5.78
N GLY A 52 4.13 7.64 5.18
CA GLY A 52 3.96 6.44 4.36
C GLY A 52 4.71 6.47 3.03
N ARG A 53 5.35 7.60 2.67
CA ARG A 53 6.11 7.76 1.42
C ARG A 53 7.62 7.66 1.63
N CYS A 54 8.15 8.26 2.70
CA CYS A 54 9.60 8.35 2.93
C CYS A 54 10.04 7.94 4.35
N ALA A 55 9.15 7.35 5.16
CA ALA A 55 9.38 6.97 6.55
C ALA A 55 9.84 8.12 7.49
N GLY A 56 9.76 9.37 7.05
CA GLY A 56 10.12 10.55 7.83
C GLY A 56 9.13 10.86 8.96
N GLY A 57 9.55 11.64 9.95
CA GLY A 57 8.76 12.02 11.14
C GLY A 57 7.69 13.09 10.90
N HIS A 58 6.87 12.94 9.86
CA HIS A 58 5.81 13.88 9.48
C HIS A 58 4.60 13.13 8.92
N ALA A 59 3.44 13.79 8.88
CA ALA A 59 2.26 13.22 8.22
C ALA A 59 2.47 13.18 6.71
N THR A 60 2.00 12.12 6.05
CA THR A 60 2.21 11.92 4.60
C THR A 60 1.72 13.10 3.75
N ARG A 61 0.73 13.86 4.22
CA ARG A 61 0.23 15.07 3.53
C ARG A 61 1.27 16.19 3.43
N ASP A 62 2.18 16.26 4.41
CA ASP A 62 3.22 17.28 4.50
C ASP A 62 4.53 16.83 3.83
N CYS A 63 4.51 15.64 3.21
CA CYS A 63 5.69 15.07 2.59
C CYS A 63 6.05 15.80 1.30
N LYS A 64 7.21 16.47 1.30
CA LYS A 64 7.78 17.14 0.13
C LYS A 64 8.54 16.20 -0.81
N VAL A 65 8.64 14.91 -0.47
CA VAL A 65 9.33 13.94 -1.31
C VAL A 65 8.42 13.56 -2.47
N THR A 66 8.85 13.90 -3.68
CA THR A 66 8.20 13.55 -4.95
C THR A 66 9.00 12.52 -5.75
N ASP A 67 10.32 12.49 -5.54
CA ASP A 67 11.21 11.55 -6.21
C ASP A 67 11.03 10.12 -5.66
N HIS A 68 10.67 9.18 -6.55
CA HIS A 68 10.43 7.78 -6.19
C HIS A 68 11.67 7.07 -5.63
N LYS A 69 12.90 7.48 -6.02
CA LYS A 69 14.13 6.86 -5.49
C LYS A 69 14.36 7.23 -4.02
N LYS A 70 13.79 8.36 -3.58
CA LYS A 70 13.79 8.81 -2.18
C LYS A 70 12.61 8.25 -1.38
N PHE A 71 11.76 7.43 -1.99
CA PHE A 71 10.72 6.74 -1.23
C PHE A 71 11.37 5.68 -0.37
N HIS A 72 10.88 5.55 0.84
CA HIS A 72 11.38 4.61 1.82
C HIS A 72 10.22 3.99 2.57
N CYS A 73 10.23 2.68 2.65
CA CYS A 73 9.17 1.92 3.28
C CYS A 73 9.50 1.69 4.76
N VAL A 74 8.57 2.07 5.66
CA VAL A 74 8.72 1.85 7.11
C VAL A 74 8.69 0.37 7.49
N ASN A 75 8.04 -0.48 6.67
CA ASN A 75 7.83 -1.91 6.95
C ASN A 75 9.04 -2.76 6.55
N CYS A 76 9.49 -2.65 5.29
CA CYS A 76 10.62 -3.45 4.78
C CYS A 76 11.97 -2.72 4.85
N LYS A 77 11.98 -1.42 5.19
CA LYS A 77 13.17 -0.56 5.29
C LYS A 77 13.98 -0.43 3.99
N VAL A 78 13.37 -0.71 2.84
CA VAL A 78 14.00 -0.60 1.51
C VAL A 78 13.62 0.73 0.85
N ASN A 79 14.55 1.29 0.07
CA ASN A 79 14.33 2.47 -0.77
C ASN A 79 13.69 2.09 -2.12
N GLY A 80 12.97 3.04 -2.73
CA GLY A 80 12.36 2.89 -4.05
C GLY A 80 10.85 2.72 -4.02
N HIS A 81 10.25 2.48 -2.86
CA HIS A 81 8.80 2.47 -2.68
C HIS A 81 8.40 2.97 -1.28
N GLY A 82 7.16 3.44 -1.16
CA GLY A 82 6.59 3.84 0.12
C GLY A 82 5.89 2.68 0.83
N ALA A 83 5.56 2.85 2.10
CA ALA A 83 4.76 1.90 2.88
C ALA A 83 3.35 1.63 2.31
N VAL A 84 2.91 2.45 1.35
CA VAL A 84 1.64 2.31 0.63
C VAL A 84 1.73 1.41 -0.60
N ASP A 85 2.94 1.03 -1.02
CA ASP A 85 3.15 0.23 -2.22
C ASP A 85 3.10 -1.27 -1.91
N ARG A 86 1.93 -1.85 -2.15
CA ARG A 86 1.66 -3.26 -1.90
C ARG A 86 2.40 -4.20 -2.86
N ASN A 87 2.63 -3.78 -4.10
CA ASN A 87 3.25 -4.65 -5.10
C ASN A 87 4.77 -4.71 -4.92
N ALA A 88 5.38 -3.61 -4.46
CA ALA A 88 6.83 -3.53 -4.24
C ALA A 88 7.27 -3.95 -2.83
N CYS A 89 6.38 -3.92 -1.83
CA CYS A 89 6.75 -4.19 -0.44
C CYS A 89 6.56 -5.67 -0.06
N PRO A 90 7.64 -6.41 0.29
CA PRO A 90 7.56 -7.83 0.64
C PRO A 90 6.78 -8.10 1.94
N SER A 91 6.60 -7.09 2.79
CA SER A 91 5.83 -7.20 4.05
C SER A 91 4.31 -7.33 3.86
N PHE A 92 3.81 -7.30 2.61
CA PHE A 92 2.38 -7.51 2.28
C PHE A 92 2.07 -8.94 1.80
N ILE A 93 3.06 -9.83 1.75
CA ILE A 93 2.96 -11.21 1.27
C ILE A 93 2.88 -12.17 2.47
#